data_AF-A0A929NW69-F1
#
_entry.id   AF-A0A929NW69-F1
#
_cell.length_a   1.000
_cell.length_b   1.000
_cell.length_c   1.000
_cell.angle_alpha   90.00
_cell.angle_beta   90.00
_cell.angle_gamma   90.00
#
_symmetry.space_group_name_H-M   'P 1'
#
loop_
_entity.id
_entity.type
_entity.pdbx_description
1 polymer ?
#
loop_
_entity_poly.entity_id
_entity_poly.type
_entity_poly.pdbx_seq_one_letter_code
_entity_poly.pdbx_strand_id
1 'polypeptide(L)'
;MSNALLADEITDFQNEFIPTVPGDTIGLLMTELQGLIATGLAEKALNKGKSFPDFKLPNASNNAISLKTLLADGPLAISFYRGAWCPYCNLEINALQRRLPEIIAAGAQLIAVSPQIPDKSANQVSSSQLTFEVLSDVGNKLAKQCGLVYTLPESLRPIYDAWQLDIPGHNADDSFELPMP
;
A
#
# COMPACT_ATOMS: atom_id res chain seq x y z
N MET A 1 -24.90 -0.79 -0.53
CA MET A 1 -23.45 -0.74 -0.28
C MET A 1 -23.14 0.55 0.45
N SER A 2 -22.24 0.56 1.44
CA SER A 2 -21.92 1.76 2.22
C SER A 2 -21.31 2.83 1.32
N ASN A 3 -21.92 4.02 1.29
CA ASN A 3 -21.41 5.21 0.60
C ASN A 3 -20.39 6.00 1.42
N ALA A 4 -19.92 5.46 2.56
CA ALA A 4 -18.92 6.12 3.40
C ALA A 4 -17.68 6.49 2.58
N LEU A 5 -17.22 7.73 2.70
CA LEU A 5 -16.01 8.18 2.05
C LEU A 5 -14.81 7.65 2.85
N LEU A 6 -13.74 7.30 2.15
CA LEU A 6 -12.47 6.90 2.77
C LEU A 6 -11.97 7.97 3.76
N ALA A 7 -12.18 9.25 3.45
CA ALA A 7 -11.80 10.36 4.32
C ALA A 7 -12.54 10.34 5.67
N ASP A 8 -13.82 9.95 5.67
CA ASP A 8 -14.61 9.83 6.89
C ASP A 8 -14.09 8.65 7.73
N GLU A 9 -13.84 7.50 7.11
CA GLU A 9 -13.30 6.31 7.79
C GLU A 9 -11.90 6.54 8.37
N ILE A 10 -11.05 7.30 7.67
CA ILE A 10 -9.74 7.73 8.18
C ILE A 10 -9.92 8.65 9.40
N THR A 11 -10.86 9.59 9.32
CA THR A 11 -11.14 10.54 10.41
C THR A 11 -11.64 9.80 11.65
N ASP A 12 -12.58 8.86 11.48
CA ASP A 12 -13.11 8.04 12.55
C ASP A 12 -12.00 7.19 13.18
N PHE A 13 -11.19 6.50 12.36
CA PHE A 13 -10.05 5.74 12.85
C PHE A 13 -9.07 6.61 13.63
N GLN A 14 -8.77 7.83 13.17
CA GLN A 14 -7.88 8.75 13.87
C GLN A 14 -8.46 9.21 15.21
N ASN A 15 -9.76 9.51 15.25
CA ASN A 15 -10.46 9.92 16.48
C ASN A 15 -10.45 8.82 17.54
N GLU A 16 -10.45 7.55 17.13
CA GLU A 16 -10.36 6.40 18.03
C GLU A 16 -8.91 6.07 18.41
N PHE A 17 -8.00 6.07 17.43
CA PHE A 17 -6.64 5.60 17.60
C PHE A 17 -5.74 6.62 18.31
N ILE A 18 -5.73 7.87 17.87
CA ILE A 18 -4.78 8.89 18.37
C ILE A 18 -4.87 9.07 19.90
N PRO A 19 -6.05 9.11 20.53
CA PRO A 19 -6.15 9.24 21.99
C PRO A 19 -5.57 8.06 22.78
N THR A 20 -5.41 6.89 22.15
CA THR A 20 -4.84 5.69 22.79
C THR A 20 -3.32 5.66 22.75
N VAL A 21 -2.70 6.54 21.96
CA VAL A 21 -1.25 6.57 21.75
C VAL A 21 -0.62 7.65 22.65
N PRO A 22 0.49 7.35 23.34
CA PRO A 22 1.24 8.35 24.10
C PRO A 22 1.61 9.59 23.26
N GLY A 23 1.52 10.78 23.84
CA GLY A 23 1.71 12.03 23.10
C GLY A 23 3.13 12.22 22.53
N ASP A 24 4.15 11.69 23.20
CA ASP A 24 5.52 11.63 22.71
C ASP A 24 5.66 10.72 21.49
N THR A 25 4.98 9.56 21.49
CA THR A 25 4.88 8.66 20.35
C THR A 25 4.23 9.35 19.16
N ILE A 26 3.11 10.05 19.36
CA ILE A 26 2.47 10.86 18.31
C ILE A 26 3.41 11.95 17.80
N GLY A 27 4.09 12.67 18.71
CA GLY A 27 5.07 13.69 18.35
C GLY A 27 6.17 13.15 17.44
N LEU A 28 6.76 12.01 17.79
CA LEU A 28 7.80 11.36 16.99
C LEU A 28 7.28 10.93 15.61
N LEU A 29 6.10 10.29 15.54
CA LEU A 29 5.48 9.92 14.26
C LEU A 29 5.28 11.13 13.35
N MET A 30 4.83 12.25 13.90
CA MET A 30 4.63 13.49 13.15
C MET A 30 5.95 14.13 12.70
N THR A 31 6.99 14.09 13.54
CA THR A 31 8.33 14.57 13.17
C THR A 31 8.91 13.75 12.01
N GLU A 32 8.82 12.43 12.08
CA GLU A 32 9.33 11.54 11.03
C GLU A 32 8.54 11.66 9.72
N LEU A 33 7.21 11.83 9.81
CA LEU A 33 6.36 12.13 8.66
C LEU A 33 6.77 13.46 7.99
N GLN A 34 6.98 14.52 8.78
CA GLN A 34 7.45 15.80 8.24
C GLN A 34 8.83 15.69 7.60
N GLY A 35 9.73 14.91 8.21
CA GLY A 35 11.04 14.59 7.63
C GLY A 35 10.91 13.92 6.27
N LEU A 36 10.04 12.92 6.15
CA LEU A 36 9.75 12.24 4.88
C LEU A 36 9.18 13.21 3.84
N ILE A 37 8.20 14.04 4.20
CA ILE A 37 7.62 15.06 3.30
C ILE A 37 8.72 16.02 2.82
N ALA A 38 9.61 16.47 3.71
CA ALA A 38 10.69 17.38 3.37
C ALA A 38 11.72 16.80 2.38
N THR A 39 11.78 15.47 2.22
CA THR A 39 12.64 14.85 1.19
C THR A 39 12.17 15.13 -0.23
N GLY A 40 10.90 15.53 -0.41
CA GLY A 40 10.28 15.73 -1.70
C GLY A 40 10.12 14.45 -2.51
N LEU A 41 9.95 13.30 -1.84
CA LEU A 41 9.85 11.99 -2.51
C LEU A 41 8.66 11.93 -3.46
N ALA A 42 7.49 12.42 -3.02
CA ALA A 42 6.26 12.40 -3.81
C ALA A 42 6.40 13.21 -5.12
N GLU A 43 7.09 14.35 -5.07
CA GLU A 43 7.33 15.22 -6.22
C GLU A 43 8.32 14.58 -7.22
N LYS A 44 9.25 13.77 -6.72
CA LYS A 44 10.25 13.03 -7.51
C LYS A 44 9.73 11.72 -8.08
N ALA A 45 8.57 11.24 -7.61
CA ALA A 45 7.96 10.00 -8.08
C ALA A 45 7.60 10.08 -9.57
N LEU A 46 7.24 8.93 -10.15
CA LEU A 46 6.82 8.84 -11.54
C LEU A 46 5.62 9.76 -11.81
N ASN A 47 5.81 10.68 -12.75
CA ASN A 47 4.86 11.75 -13.03
C ASN A 47 4.13 11.58 -14.38
N LYS A 48 3.02 12.30 -14.54
CA LYS A 48 2.19 12.30 -15.76
C LYS A 48 3.05 12.46 -17.03
N GLY A 49 2.73 11.67 -18.05
CA GLY A 49 3.39 11.71 -19.36
C GLY A 49 4.66 10.87 -19.44
N LYS A 50 5.11 10.25 -18.34
CA LYS A 50 6.14 9.21 -18.34
C LYS A 50 5.50 7.84 -18.59
N SER A 51 6.24 6.95 -19.26
CA SER A 51 5.87 5.55 -19.39
C SER A 51 5.96 4.86 -18.03
N PHE A 52 4.97 4.03 -17.71
CA PHE A 52 5.02 3.18 -16.54
C PHE A 52 6.02 2.03 -16.77
N PRO A 53 6.86 1.66 -15.77
CA PRO A 53 7.82 0.58 -15.94
C PRO A 53 7.12 -0.76 -16.22
N ASP A 54 7.68 -1.57 -17.11
CA ASP A 54 7.17 -2.92 -17.34
C ASP A 54 7.41 -3.79 -16.10
N PHE A 55 6.51 -4.73 -15.85
CA PHE A 55 6.61 -5.65 -14.72
C PHE A 55 5.98 -7.01 -15.02
N LYS A 56 6.47 -7.99 -14.26
CA LYS A 56 5.85 -9.30 -14.11
C LYS A 56 5.97 -9.73 -12.65
N LEU A 57 4.86 -9.72 -11.93
CA LEU A 57 4.80 -9.96 -10.48
C LEU A 57 3.86 -11.13 -10.17
N PRO A 58 4.13 -11.93 -9.13
CA PRO A 58 3.21 -12.94 -8.67
C PRO A 58 2.00 -12.27 -7.99
N ASN A 59 0.80 -12.78 -8.28
CA ASN A 59 -0.39 -12.47 -7.49
C ASN A 59 -0.48 -13.33 -6.23
N ALA A 60 -1.54 -13.13 -5.45
CA ALA A 60 -1.85 -13.90 -4.24
C ALA A 60 -1.93 -15.43 -4.46
N SER A 61 -2.23 -15.90 -5.67
CA SER A 61 -2.25 -17.33 -6.03
C SER A 61 -0.92 -17.79 -6.64
N ASN A 62 0.13 -16.98 -6.55
CA ASN A 62 1.46 -17.18 -7.13
C ASN A 62 1.48 -17.28 -8.66
N ASN A 63 0.41 -16.83 -9.34
CA ASN A 63 0.36 -16.71 -10.79
C ASN A 63 1.08 -15.44 -11.23
N ALA A 64 1.89 -15.52 -12.28
CA ALA A 64 2.63 -14.37 -12.77
C ALA A 64 1.73 -13.46 -13.64
N ILE A 65 1.49 -12.25 -13.16
CA ILE A 65 0.71 -11.20 -13.84
C ILE A 65 1.67 -10.16 -14.42
N SER A 66 1.42 -9.73 -15.67
CA SER A 66 2.28 -8.75 -16.35
C SER A 66 1.54 -7.47 -16.69
N LEU A 67 2.25 -6.34 -16.78
CA LEU A 67 1.67 -5.08 -17.23
C LEU A 67 1.02 -5.22 -18.62
N LYS A 68 1.71 -5.92 -19.54
CA LYS A 68 1.22 -6.16 -20.91
C LYS A 68 -0.12 -6.87 -20.94
N THR A 69 -0.31 -7.91 -20.11
CA THR A 69 -1.57 -8.65 -20.05
C THR A 69 -2.68 -7.80 -19.49
N LEU A 70 -2.41 -7.01 -18.44
CA LEU A 70 -3.41 -6.11 -17.87
C LEU A 70 -3.82 -5.03 -18.87
N LEU A 71 -2.87 -4.35 -19.51
CA LEU A 71 -3.19 -3.28 -20.48
C LEU A 71 -3.92 -3.77 -21.74
N ALA A 72 -3.89 -5.07 -22.05
CA ALA A 72 -4.65 -5.63 -23.16
C ALA A 72 -6.18 -5.57 -22.93
N ASP A 73 -6.61 -5.58 -21.66
CA ASP A 73 -8.01 -5.60 -21.26
C ASP A 73 -8.57 -4.19 -20.94
N GLY A 74 -7.73 -3.16 -20.96
CA GLY A 74 -8.14 -1.76 -20.80
C GLY A 74 -7.16 -0.90 -19.98
N PRO A 75 -7.55 0.35 -19.65
CA PRO A 75 -6.81 1.18 -18.70
C PRO A 75 -6.58 0.46 -17.36
N LEU A 76 -5.47 0.75 -16.71
CA LEU A 76 -5.07 0.12 -15.46
C LEU A 76 -4.90 1.18 -14.36
N ALA A 77 -5.62 1.01 -13.26
CA ALA A 77 -5.39 1.69 -11.99
C ALA A 77 -4.51 0.81 -11.09
N ILE A 78 -3.48 1.39 -10.49
CA ILE A 78 -2.52 0.71 -9.62
C ILE A 78 -2.49 1.46 -8.28
N SER A 79 -2.79 0.78 -7.18
CA SER A 79 -2.57 1.29 -5.82
C SER A 79 -1.35 0.60 -5.22
N PHE A 80 -0.34 1.38 -4.83
CA PHE A 80 0.79 0.88 -4.05
C PHE A 80 0.48 1.05 -2.57
N TYR A 81 0.71 0.02 -1.75
CA TYR A 81 0.42 0.08 -0.33
C TYR A 81 1.46 -0.69 0.48
N ARG A 82 1.57 -0.34 1.77
CA ARG A 82 2.63 -0.88 2.65
C ARG A 82 2.47 -2.37 2.96
N GLY A 83 1.22 -2.80 3.14
CA GLY A 83 0.87 -4.18 3.44
C GLY A 83 -0.38 -4.30 4.31
N ALA A 84 -0.87 -5.52 4.49
CA ALA A 84 -2.10 -5.86 5.22
C ALA A 84 -2.01 -5.54 6.72
N TRP A 85 -0.80 -5.39 7.25
CA TRP A 85 -0.54 -4.99 8.63
C TRP A 85 -0.81 -3.50 8.88
N CYS A 86 -0.91 -2.69 7.82
CA CYS A 86 -1.11 -1.25 7.95
C CYS A 86 -2.61 -0.90 8.00
N PRO A 87 -3.11 -0.30 9.10
CA PRO A 87 -4.54 0.00 9.24
C PRO A 87 -5.05 0.98 8.17
N TYR A 88 -4.29 2.04 7.89
CA TYR A 88 -4.65 3.02 6.86
C TYR A 88 -4.74 2.38 5.46
N CYS A 89 -3.81 1.49 5.12
CA CYS A 89 -3.87 0.78 3.84
C CYS A 89 -5.08 -0.15 3.75
N ASN A 90 -5.48 -0.78 4.86
CA ASN A 90 -6.69 -1.60 4.87
C ASN A 90 -7.95 -0.75 4.64
N LEU A 91 -8.03 0.47 5.19
CA LEU A 91 -9.14 1.39 4.89
C LEU A 91 -9.20 1.71 3.39
N GLU A 92 -8.06 2.07 2.80
CA GLU A 92 -7.95 2.39 1.37
C GLU A 92 -8.36 1.20 0.49
N ILE A 93 -7.79 0.02 0.74
CA ILE A 93 -8.05 -1.21 -0.04
C ILE A 93 -9.53 -1.61 0.03
N ASN A 94 -10.17 -1.50 1.19
CA ASN A 94 -11.61 -1.76 1.32
C ASN A 94 -12.47 -0.69 0.63
N ALA A 95 -12.04 0.58 0.65
CA ALA A 95 -12.71 1.63 -0.11
C ALA A 95 -12.61 1.39 -1.63
N LEU A 96 -11.43 0.99 -2.11
CA LEU A 96 -11.22 0.60 -3.50
C LEU A 96 -12.08 -0.62 -3.88
N GLN A 97 -12.17 -1.64 -3.03
CA GLN A 97 -13.06 -2.80 -3.26
C GLN A 97 -14.52 -2.37 -3.40
N ARG A 98 -15.00 -1.44 -2.56
CA ARG A 98 -16.37 -0.89 -2.67
C ARG A 98 -16.60 -0.10 -3.96
N ARG A 99 -15.56 0.55 -4.48
CA ARG A 99 -15.60 1.36 -5.72
C ARG A 99 -15.21 0.59 -6.97
N LEU A 100 -14.78 -0.66 -6.85
CA LEU A 100 -14.37 -1.50 -7.97
C LEU A 100 -15.42 -1.55 -9.10
N PRO A 101 -16.75 -1.65 -8.83
CA PRO A 101 -17.75 -1.62 -9.91
C PRO A 101 -17.71 -0.32 -10.74
N GLU A 102 -17.43 0.82 -10.12
CA GLU A 102 -17.32 2.12 -10.80
C GLU A 102 -16.05 2.18 -11.67
N ILE A 103 -14.93 1.63 -11.17
CA ILE A 103 -13.67 1.53 -11.92
C ILE A 103 -13.85 0.65 -13.17
N ILE A 104 -14.48 -0.51 -12.99
CA ILE A 104 -14.79 -1.44 -14.10
C ILE A 104 -15.78 -0.82 -15.09
N ALA A 105 -16.82 -0.12 -14.60
CA ALA A 105 -17.77 0.57 -15.47
C ALA A 105 -17.12 1.69 -16.30
N ALA A 106 -16.04 2.29 -15.81
CA ALA A 106 -15.21 3.24 -16.57
C ALA A 106 -14.26 2.54 -17.57
N GLY A 107 -14.32 1.22 -17.68
CA GLY A 107 -13.49 0.40 -18.58
C GLY A 107 -12.10 0.07 -18.02
N ALA A 108 -11.81 0.42 -16.77
CA ALA A 108 -10.51 0.22 -16.16
C ALA A 108 -10.45 -1.06 -15.31
N GLN A 109 -9.25 -1.57 -15.12
CA GLN A 109 -8.92 -2.57 -14.11
C GLN A 109 -8.28 -1.92 -12.90
N LEU A 110 -8.31 -2.61 -11.77
CA LEU A 110 -7.61 -2.23 -10.55
C LEU A 110 -6.66 -3.36 -10.14
N ILE A 111 -5.46 -3.00 -9.73
CA ILE A 111 -4.55 -3.87 -8.98
C ILE A 111 -4.05 -3.15 -7.73
N ALA A 112 -3.72 -3.92 -6.70
CA ALA A 112 -2.94 -3.43 -5.56
C ALA A 112 -1.57 -4.10 -5.53
N VAL A 113 -0.53 -3.35 -5.17
CA VAL A 113 0.87 -3.79 -5.16
C VAL A 113 1.49 -3.47 -3.80
N SER A 114 2.07 -4.47 -3.15
CA SER A 114 2.82 -4.29 -1.89
C SER A 114 4.09 -5.16 -1.87
N PRO A 115 5.07 -4.86 -1.01
CA PRO A 115 6.24 -5.73 -0.82
C PRO A 115 5.94 -7.06 -0.11
N GLN A 116 4.69 -7.28 0.33
CA GLN A 116 4.31 -8.49 1.04
C GLN A 116 4.59 -9.72 0.21
N ILE A 117 5.02 -10.80 0.86
CA ILE A 117 5.14 -12.10 0.19
C ILE A 117 3.74 -12.64 -0.22
N PRO A 118 3.66 -13.48 -1.27
CA PRO A 118 2.38 -13.99 -1.80
C PRO A 118 1.47 -14.60 -0.74
N ASP A 119 2.00 -15.39 0.20
CA ASP A 119 1.21 -16.02 1.26
C ASP A 119 0.50 -15.00 2.17
N LYS A 120 1.15 -13.88 2.48
CA LYS A 120 0.55 -12.80 3.29
C LYS A 120 -0.52 -12.06 2.50
N SER A 121 -0.25 -11.81 1.21
CA SER A 121 -1.22 -11.22 0.27
C SER A 121 -2.45 -12.13 0.10
N ALA A 122 -2.28 -13.45 0.02
CA ALA A 122 -3.36 -14.43 -0.08
C ALA A 122 -4.29 -14.44 1.13
N ASN A 123 -3.71 -14.34 2.33
CA ASN A 123 -4.48 -14.19 3.56
C ASN A 123 -5.32 -12.91 3.53
N GLN A 124 -4.74 -11.79 3.10
CA GLN A 124 -5.46 -10.51 2.98
C GLN A 124 -6.61 -10.58 1.96
N VAL A 125 -6.36 -11.13 0.76
CA VAL A 125 -7.39 -11.32 -0.27
C VAL A 125 -8.57 -12.10 0.29
N SER A 126 -8.29 -13.18 1.02
CA SER A 126 -9.32 -14.03 1.63
C SER A 126 -10.08 -13.31 2.75
N SER A 127 -9.38 -12.67 3.68
CA SER A 127 -10.00 -12.02 4.85
C SER A 127 -10.80 -10.77 4.49
N SER A 128 -10.34 -10.01 3.49
CA SER A 128 -10.98 -8.77 3.04
C SER A 128 -11.89 -8.99 1.82
N GLN A 129 -12.04 -10.23 1.37
CA GLN A 129 -12.88 -10.61 0.22
C GLN A 129 -12.57 -9.77 -1.04
N LEU A 130 -11.28 -9.55 -1.29
CA LEU A 130 -10.84 -8.75 -2.42
C LEU A 130 -11.09 -9.51 -3.72
N THR A 131 -11.63 -8.82 -4.72
CA THR A 131 -11.95 -9.43 -6.02
C THR A 131 -11.10 -8.87 -7.16
N PHE A 132 -10.21 -7.93 -6.87
CA PHE A 132 -9.18 -7.45 -7.80
C PHE A 132 -7.82 -8.08 -7.48
N GLU A 133 -6.88 -8.02 -8.43
CA GLU A 133 -5.57 -8.64 -8.27
C GLU A 133 -4.71 -7.93 -7.21
N VAL A 134 -4.12 -8.70 -6.30
CA VAL A 134 -3.14 -8.23 -5.32
C VAL A 134 -1.79 -8.86 -5.67
N LEU A 135 -0.83 -8.01 -6.05
CA LEU A 135 0.49 -8.41 -6.53
C LEU A 135 1.56 -8.17 -5.46
N SER A 136 2.54 -9.08 -5.43
CA SER A 136 3.66 -9.06 -4.49
C SER A 136 4.93 -8.54 -5.17
N ASP A 137 5.30 -7.29 -4.89
CA ASP A 137 6.54 -6.63 -5.33
C ASP A 137 7.67 -6.83 -4.30
N VAL A 138 8.06 -8.09 -4.08
CA VAL A 138 9.09 -8.45 -3.09
C VAL A 138 10.39 -7.68 -3.35
N GLY A 139 10.87 -6.98 -2.32
CA GLY A 139 12.04 -6.08 -2.39
C GLY A 139 11.74 -4.70 -3.00
N ASN A 140 10.47 -4.34 -3.14
CA ASN A 140 9.97 -3.06 -3.67
C ASN A 140 10.55 -2.71 -5.06
N LYS A 141 10.78 -3.69 -5.94
CA LYS A 141 11.51 -3.48 -7.19
C LYS A 141 10.75 -2.57 -8.15
N LEU A 142 9.45 -2.78 -8.31
CA LEU A 142 8.58 -1.93 -9.12
C LEU A 142 8.38 -0.57 -8.44
N ALA A 143 8.09 -0.56 -7.14
CA ALA A 143 7.90 0.69 -6.40
C ALA A 143 9.14 1.59 -6.44
N LYS A 144 10.37 1.03 -6.38
CA LYS A 144 11.63 1.75 -6.56
C LYS A 144 11.75 2.40 -7.93
N GLN A 145 11.34 1.70 -9.00
CA GLN A 145 11.33 2.26 -10.36
C GLN A 145 10.33 3.41 -10.50
N CYS A 146 9.28 3.43 -9.70
CA CYS A 146 8.32 4.52 -9.62
C CYS A 146 8.76 5.67 -8.69
N GLY A 147 9.90 5.55 -8.00
CA GLY A 147 10.36 6.56 -7.04
C GLY A 147 9.49 6.66 -5.79
N LEU A 148 8.77 5.58 -5.42
CA LEU A 148 7.78 5.57 -4.35
C LEU A 148 8.32 5.01 -3.02
N VAL A 149 9.60 4.72 -2.90
CA VAL A 149 10.11 3.94 -1.75
C VAL A 149 10.86 4.82 -0.77
N TYR A 150 10.55 4.64 0.52
CA TYR A 150 11.29 5.22 1.64
C TYR A 150 11.67 4.10 2.61
N THR A 151 12.69 4.35 3.44
CA THR A 151 13.06 3.46 4.53
C THR A 151 12.39 3.94 5.81
N LEU A 152 11.70 3.04 6.54
CA LEU A 152 11.14 3.37 7.85
C LEU A 152 12.27 3.82 8.80
N PRO A 153 12.19 5.03 9.36
CA PRO A 153 13.20 5.55 10.27
C PRO A 153 13.44 4.60 11.45
N GLU A 154 14.70 4.42 11.83
CA GLU A 154 15.09 3.56 12.95
C GLU A 154 14.40 3.97 14.27
N SER A 155 14.16 5.27 14.45
CA SER A 155 13.42 5.86 15.57
C SER A 155 11.99 5.31 15.70
N LEU A 156 11.36 4.91 14.59
CA LEU A 156 9.99 4.38 14.59
C LEU A 156 9.92 2.86 14.78
N ARG A 157 11.02 2.13 14.55
CA ARG A 157 11.00 0.66 14.61
C ARG A 157 10.55 0.12 15.98
N PRO A 158 11.00 0.66 17.12
CA PRO A 158 10.51 0.21 18.43
C PRO A 158 9.00 0.41 18.63
N ILE A 159 8.42 1.46 18.02
CA ILE A 159 6.97 1.72 18.08
C ILE A 159 6.23 0.64 17.27
N TYR A 160 6.73 0.33 16.08
CA TYR A 160 6.14 -0.71 15.21
C TYR A 160 6.24 -2.09 15.88
N ASP A 161 7.37 -2.40 16.52
CA ASP A 161 7.55 -3.62 17.31
C ASP A 161 6.57 -3.69 18.49
N ALA A 162 6.40 -2.59 19.23
CA ALA A 162 5.44 -2.50 20.34
C ALA A 162 3.98 -2.69 19.87
N TRP A 163 3.67 -2.27 18.64
CA TRP A 163 2.40 -2.53 17.97
C TRP A 163 2.32 -3.90 17.28
N GLN A 164 3.34 -4.75 17.43
CA GLN A 164 3.42 -6.09 16.86
C GLN A 164 3.34 -6.10 15.32
N LEU A 165 3.87 -5.05 14.68
CA LEU A 165 3.94 -4.91 13.23
C LEU A 165 5.25 -5.49 12.70
N ASP A 166 5.27 -6.81 12.45
CA ASP A 166 6.42 -7.54 11.92
C ASP A 166 6.67 -7.28 10.42
N ILE A 167 7.20 -6.10 10.09
CA ILE A 167 7.51 -5.72 8.69
C ILE A 167 8.40 -6.78 8.01
N PRO A 168 9.52 -7.24 8.61
CA PRO A 168 10.37 -8.23 7.97
C PRO A 168 9.67 -9.56 7.71
N GLY A 169 8.86 -10.06 8.64
CA GLY A 169 8.10 -11.30 8.45
C GLY A 169 6.96 -11.18 7.43
N HIS A 170 6.44 -9.97 7.19
CA HIS A 170 5.45 -9.73 6.13
C HIS A 170 6.08 -9.64 4.73
N ASN A 171 7.30 -9.11 4.64
CA ASN A 171 7.95 -8.80 3.36
C ASN A 171 9.11 -9.76 2.98
N ALA A 172 9.51 -10.65 3.90
CA ALA A 172 10.72 -11.47 3.81
C ALA A 172 11.98 -10.64 3.48
N ASP A 173 12.07 -9.44 4.08
CA ASP A 173 13.06 -8.42 3.78
C ASP A 173 13.29 -7.54 5.03
N ASP A 174 14.55 -7.36 5.45
CA ASP A 174 14.95 -6.65 6.66
C ASP A 174 15.42 -5.19 6.40
N SER A 175 15.22 -4.68 5.18
CA SER A 175 15.59 -3.30 4.80
C SER A 175 14.69 -2.24 5.44
N PHE A 176 13.49 -2.63 5.88
CA PHE A 176 12.41 -1.72 6.29
C PHE A 176 12.03 -0.70 5.20
N GLU A 177 12.26 -1.02 3.94
CA GLU A 177 11.78 -0.24 2.81
C GLU A 177 10.28 -0.47 2.58
N LEU A 178 9.55 0.63 2.45
CA LEU A 178 8.11 0.64 2.28
C LEU A 178 7.72 1.56 1.11
N PRO A 179 6.69 1.20 0.33
CA PRO A 179 6.13 2.12 -0.63
C PRO A 179 5.36 3.22 0.11
N MET A 180 5.42 4.44 -0.42
CA MET A 180 4.57 5.57 -0.09
C MET A 180 3.23 5.37 -0.79
N PRO A 181 2.13 5.11 -0.04
CA PRO A 181 0.78 5.03 -0.60
C PRO A 181 0.24 6.41 -0.95
#